data_AF-A0A8H7JBJ4-F1
#
_entry.id   AF-A0A8H7JBJ4-F1
#
_cell.length_a   1.000
_cell.length_b   1.000
_cell.length_c   1.000
_cell.angle_alpha   90.00
_cell.angle_beta   90.00
_cell.angle_gamma   90.00
#
_symmetry.space_group_name_H-M   'P 1'
#
loop_
_entity.id
_entity.type
_entity.pdbx_description
1 polymer ?
#
loop_
_entity_poly.entity_id
_entity_poly.type
_entity_poly.pdbx_seq_one_letter_code
_entity_poly.pdbx_strand_id
1 'polypeptide(L)'
;MRTTTASALALMSIVSTSAALPTTDLIPRQAAACFVVGDTALPAEVADAVTAIQSAVTCDDSLTTISNVPDVSSGNSKFSTIDFSKSTQTPLEFALSKFATAEPLVDTDLQTFQDNLNVYLATEAGIRSVGGSLAIKVPKFFLQMQVSRIQTAQGNPPAAAGQQVDHLRDKVTKNAAGESKALLDQVTALAAQVQ
;
A
#
# COMPACT_ATOMS: atom_id res chain seq x y z
N MET A 1 -25.32 13.51 -91.58
CA MET A 1 -24.60 12.48 -90.79
C MET A 1 -23.88 13.21 -89.67
N ARG A 2 -24.36 13.07 -88.42
CA ARG A 2 -23.77 12.21 -87.35
C ARG A 2 -22.41 12.76 -86.89
N THR A 3 -22.13 13.07 -85.62
CA THR A 3 -22.87 12.98 -84.35
C THR A 3 -22.04 13.74 -83.31
N THR A 4 -22.70 14.38 -82.35
CA THR A 4 -22.17 14.99 -81.12
C THR A 4 -21.69 13.92 -80.13
N THR A 5 -20.59 14.17 -79.40
CA THR A 5 -20.35 13.54 -78.08
C THR A 5 -19.56 14.49 -77.18
N ALA A 6 -20.22 14.93 -76.11
CA ALA A 6 -19.62 15.49 -74.92
C ALA A 6 -18.97 14.37 -74.09
N SER A 7 -17.90 14.68 -73.34
CA SER A 7 -17.37 13.78 -72.30
C SER A 7 -17.25 14.52 -70.98
N ALA A 8 -17.81 13.88 -69.96
CA ALA A 8 -18.14 14.42 -68.66
C ALA A 8 -16.96 14.39 -67.68
N LEU A 9 -16.94 15.39 -66.80
CA LEU A 9 -16.13 15.50 -65.59
C LEU A 9 -16.57 14.42 -64.58
N ALA A 10 -15.63 13.60 -64.09
CA ALA A 10 -15.85 12.71 -62.96
C ALA A 10 -14.88 13.08 -61.82
N LEU A 11 -15.40 13.79 -60.82
CA LEU A 11 -14.75 14.04 -59.53
C LEU A 11 -14.99 12.82 -58.63
N MET A 12 -13.96 12.00 -58.42
CA MET A 12 -13.98 10.94 -57.40
C MET A 12 -13.57 11.52 -56.04
N SER A 13 -14.56 11.69 -55.17
CA SER A 13 -14.36 11.99 -53.75
C SER A 13 -13.94 10.72 -53.01
N ILE A 14 -12.70 10.67 -52.53
CA ILE A 14 -12.20 9.59 -51.66
C ILE A 14 -12.68 9.90 -50.23
N VAL A 15 -13.67 9.13 -49.76
CA VAL A 15 -14.07 9.12 -48.34
C VAL A 15 -13.11 8.22 -47.59
N SER A 16 -12.16 8.82 -46.88
CA SER A 16 -11.29 8.12 -45.93
C SER A 16 -12.07 7.77 -44.67
N THR A 17 -12.59 6.54 -44.60
CA THR A 17 -13.07 5.95 -43.35
C THR A 17 -11.88 5.62 -42.45
N SER A 18 -11.50 6.56 -41.57
CA SER A 18 -10.59 6.28 -40.47
C SER A 18 -11.32 5.37 -39.47
N ALA A 19 -11.06 4.07 -39.54
CA ALA A 19 -11.45 3.16 -38.46
C ALA A 19 -10.64 3.54 -37.22
N ALA A 20 -11.32 4.08 -36.20
CA ALA A 20 -10.75 4.23 -34.87
C ALA A 20 -10.47 2.82 -34.33
N LEU A 21 -9.21 2.39 -34.39
CA LEU A 21 -8.76 1.21 -33.70
C LEU A 21 -8.96 1.46 -32.19
N PRO A 22 -9.55 0.52 -31.44
CA PRO A 22 -9.56 0.62 -30.00
C PRO A 22 -8.11 0.63 -29.51
N THR A 23 -7.67 1.74 -28.94
CA THR A 23 -6.48 1.75 -28.10
C THR A 23 -6.89 1.07 -26.80
N THR A 24 -6.90 -0.27 -26.79
CA THR A 24 -6.64 -0.97 -25.54
C THR A 24 -5.28 -0.48 -25.10
N ASP A 25 -5.27 0.41 -24.11
CA ASP A 25 -4.09 0.73 -23.33
C ASP A 25 -3.59 -0.59 -22.75
N LEU A 26 -2.76 -1.27 -23.54
CA LEU A 26 -1.92 -2.35 -23.09
C LEU A 26 -0.85 -1.67 -22.25
N ILE A 27 -1.23 -1.22 -21.05
CA ILE A 27 -0.27 -1.08 -19.97
C ILE A 27 0.40 -2.45 -19.95
N PRO A 28 1.70 -2.56 -20.29
CA PRO A 28 2.38 -3.83 -20.21
C PRO A 28 2.08 -4.34 -18.81
N ARG A 29 1.52 -5.56 -18.72
CA ARG A 29 1.24 -6.23 -17.45
C ARG A 29 2.58 -6.28 -16.73
N GLN A 30 2.89 -5.23 -15.97
CA GLN A 30 4.01 -5.20 -15.04
C GLN A 30 3.84 -6.50 -14.28
N ALA A 31 4.90 -7.31 -14.21
CA ALA A 31 4.86 -8.50 -13.39
C ALA A 31 4.32 -8.05 -12.03
N ALA A 32 3.08 -8.45 -11.71
CA ALA A 32 2.42 -7.98 -10.50
C ALA A 32 3.34 -8.40 -9.34
N ALA A 33 3.60 -7.49 -8.41
CA ALA A 33 4.38 -7.84 -7.22
C ALA A 33 3.77 -9.11 -6.61
N CYS A 34 4.61 -10.03 -6.11
CA CYS A 34 4.18 -11.40 -5.80
C CYS A 34 3.00 -11.48 -4.79
N PHE A 35 2.78 -10.42 -4.03
CA PHE A 35 1.72 -10.29 -3.03
C PHE A 35 0.43 -9.65 -3.56
N VAL A 36 0.40 -9.15 -4.80
CA VAL A 36 -0.80 -8.65 -5.48
C VAL A 36 -1.45 -9.81 -6.23
N VAL A 37 -2.46 -10.42 -5.62
CA VAL A 37 -3.00 -11.73 -6.04
C VAL A 37 -4.38 -11.70 -6.69
N GLY A 38 -5.07 -10.56 -6.67
CA GLY A 38 -6.37 -10.38 -7.31
C GLY A 38 -6.38 -9.32 -8.41
N ASP A 39 -7.55 -9.11 -9.01
CA ASP A 39 -7.75 -8.24 -10.17
C ASP A 39 -8.42 -6.89 -9.83
N THR A 40 -8.65 -6.60 -8.55
CA THR A 40 -9.22 -5.32 -8.11
C THR A 40 -8.17 -4.21 -8.23
N ALA A 41 -8.52 -3.13 -8.93
CA ALA A 41 -7.65 -1.96 -9.07
C ALA A 41 -7.26 -1.38 -7.69
N LEU A 42 -5.96 -1.19 -7.48
CA LEU A 42 -5.44 -0.61 -6.26
C LEU A 42 -5.59 0.92 -6.29
N PRO A 43 -5.94 1.57 -5.16
CA PRO A 43 -5.82 3.02 -5.03
C PRO A 43 -4.39 3.48 -5.32
N ALA A 44 -4.23 4.68 -5.87
CA ALA A 44 -2.92 5.21 -6.29
C ALA A 44 -1.90 5.17 -5.15
N GLU A 45 -2.29 5.55 -3.92
CA GLU A 45 -1.39 5.54 -2.78
C GLU A 45 -0.88 4.13 -2.41
N VAL A 46 -1.66 3.09 -2.72
CA VAL A 46 -1.28 1.70 -2.48
C VAL A 46 -0.39 1.21 -3.62
N ALA A 47 -0.71 1.55 -4.87
CA ALA A 47 0.13 1.21 -6.03
C ALA A 47 1.53 1.83 -5.95
N ASP A 48 1.63 3.08 -5.47
CA ASP A 48 2.91 3.73 -5.19
C ASP A 48 3.69 2.98 -4.11
N ALA A 49 3.02 2.55 -3.03
CA ALA A 49 3.63 1.75 -1.98
C ALA A 49 4.10 0.38 -2.51
N VAL A 50 3.33 -0.29 -3.37
CA VAL A 50 3.76 -1.55 -4.03
C VAL A 50 5.06 -1.32 -4.79
N THR A 51 5.10 -0.28 -5.63
CA THR A 51 6.28 0.07 -6.43
C THR A 51 7.50 0.32 -5.54
N ALA A 52 7.31 0.99 -4.41
CA ALA A 52 8.38 1.32 -3.48
C ALA A 52 8.96 0.10 -2.74
N ILE A 53 8.15 -0.94 -2.46
CA ILE A 53 8.57 -2.06 -1.59
C ILE A 53 8.80 -3.37 -2.33
N GLN A 54 8.33 -3.51 -3.57
CA GLN A 54 8.30 -4.81 -4.26
C GLN A 54 9.66 -5.51 -4.37
N SER A 55 10.77 -4.78 -4.43
CA SER A 55 12.12 -5.35 -4.47
C SER A 55 12.63 -5.83 -3.11
N ALA A 56 12.02 -5.36 -2.01
CA ALA A 56 12.38 -5.70 -0.64
C ALA A 56 11.47 -6.80 -0.06
N VAL A 57 10.46 -7.25 -0.80
CA VAL A 57 9.47 -8.23 -0.34
C VAL A 57 9.57 -9.50 -1.17
N THR A 58 9.58 -10.63 -0.48
CA THR A 58 9.47 -11.97 -1.08
C THR A 58 8.19 -12.64 -0.60
N CYS A 59 7.65 -13.55 -1.42
CA CYS A 59 6.44 -14.30 -1.11
C CYS A 59 6.75 -15.79 -0.94
N ASP A 60 6.08 -16.41 0.02
CA ASP A 60 6.02 -17.85 0.21
C ASP A 60 4.63 -18.33 -0.20
N ASP A 61 4.50 -18.72 -1.46
CA ASP A 61 3.21 -19.15 -2.05
C ASP A 61 2.71 -20.50 -1.49
N SER A 62 3.50 -21.19 -0.68
CA SER A 62 3.07 -22.41 0.01
C SER A 62 2.19 -22.12 1.23
N LEU A 63 2.18 -20.88 1.71
CA LEU A 63 1.44 -20.42 2.88
C LEU A 63 0.60 -19.19 2.54
N THR A 64 -0.61 -19.13 3.07
CA THR A 64 -1.47 -17.94 2.94
C THR A 64 -1.82 -17.36 4.30
N THR A 65 -2.15 -16.07 4.28
CA THR A 65 -2.48 -15.27 5.46
C THR A 65 -3.90 -14.71 5.31
N ILE A 66 -4.09 -13.40 5.49
CA ILE A 66 -5.40 -12.76 5.40
C ILE A 66 -5.83 -12.68 3.93
N SER A 67 -7.09 -13.00 3.64
CA SER A 67 -7.67 -12.90 2.29
C SER A 67 -6.90 -13.68 1.20
N ASN A 68 -6.32 -14.84 1.54
CA ASN A 68 -5.52 -15.67 0.64
C ASN A 68 -4.26 -14.98 0.08
N VAL A 69 -3.80 -13.90 0.71
CA VAL A 69 -2.51 -13.29 0.35
C VAL A 69 -1.38 -14.23 0.78
N PRO A 70 -0.38 -14.51 -0.09
CA PRO A 70 0.80 -15.28 0.28
C PRO A 70 1.45 -14.74 1.55
N ASP A 71 2.09 -15.61 2.31
CA ASP A 71 2.91 -15.12 3.42
C ASP A 71 4.11 -14.35 2.87
N VAL A 72 4.25 -13.10 3.27
CA VAL A 72 5.29 -12.20 2.76
C VAL A 72 6.39 -12.01 3.78
N SER A 73 7.61 -11.81 3.30
CA SER A 73 8.74 -11.44 4.14
C SER A 73 9.57 -10.30 3.56
N SER A 74 10.15 -9.50 4.45
CA SER A 74 11.08 -8.41 4.15
C SER A 74 12.17 -8.44 5.22
N GLY A 75 13.44 -8.52 4.81
CA GLY A 75 14.54 -8.78 5.76
C GLY A 75 14.27 -10.02 6.61
N ASN A 76 14.26 -9.84 7.94
CA ASN A 76 13.93 -10.91 8.90
C ASN A 76 12.45 -10.94 9.32
N SER A 77 11.64 -9.99 8.83
CA SER A 77 10.22 -9.89 9.17
C SER A 77 9.37 -10.74 8.24
N LYS A 78 8.43 -11.49 8.80
CA LYS A 78 7.48 -12.33 8.07
C LYS A 78 6.07 -12.07 8.60
N PHE A 79 5.12 -11.77 7.72
CA PHE A 79 3.78 -11.34 8.15
C PHE A 79 3.13 -12.35 9.08
N SER A 80 3.19 -13.65 8.77
CA SER A 80 2.59 -14.71 9.60
C SER A 80 3.10 -14.76 11.06
N THR A 81 4.28 -14.20 11.35
CA THR A 81 4.85 -14.11 12.71
C THR A 81 4.41 -12.86 13.49
N ILE A 82 3.85 -11.88 12.76
CA ILE A 82 3.34 -10.62 13.28
C ILE A 82 1.88 -10.38 12.85
N ASP A 83 1.15 -11.46 12.59
CA ASP A 83 -0.23 -11.43 12.10
C ASP A 83 -1.21 -11.12 13.23
N PHE A 84 -1.64 -9.85 13.27
CA PHE A 84 -2.61 -9.37 14.26
C PHE A 84 -3.94 -10.14 14.24
N SER A 85 -4.32 -10.74 13.10
CA SER A 85 -5.60 -11.45 12.98
C SER A 85 -5.61 -12.80 13.71
N LYS A 86 -4.43 -13.31 14.07
CA LYS A 86 -4.26 -14.53 14.87
C LYS A 86 -4.16 -14.26 16.36
N SER A 87 -4.16 -12.99 16.77
CA SER A 87 -4.14 -12.56 18.17
C SER A 87 -5.54 -12.52 18.77
N THR A 88 -5.63 -12.67 20.08
CA THR A 88 -6.86 -12.38 20.85
C THR A 88 -7.02 -10.89 21.17
N GLN A 89 -5.96 -10.10 20.97
CA GLN A 89 -5.97 -8.64 21.17
C GLN A 89 -6.70 -7.96 20.02
N THR A 90 -7.22 -6.76 20.28
CA THR A 90 -7.71 -5.90 19.19
C THR A 90 -6.55 -5.46 18.29
N PRO A 91 -6.80 -5.00 17.05
CA PRO A 91 -5.71 -4.58 16.16
C PRO A 91 -4.82 -3.47 16.75
N LEU A 92 -5.38 -2.53 17.52
CA LEU A 92 -4.58 -1.49 18.17
C LEU A 92 -3.78 -2.03 19.36
N GLU A 93 -4.42 -2.82 20.22
CA GLU A 93 -3.75 -3.42 21.37
C GLU A 93 -2.59 -4.33 20.94
N PHE A 94 -2.80 -5.13 19.89
CA PHE A 94 -1.74 -5.91 19.25
C PHE A 94 -0.59 -5.02 18.76
N ALA A 95 -0.89 -3.91 18.08
CA ALA A 95 0.16 -3.04 17.53
C ALA A 95 0.99 -2.37 18.64
N LEU A 96 0.34 -1.91 19.70
CA LEU A 96 0.98 -1.33 20.88
C LEU A 96 1.91 -2.33 21.58
N SER A 97 1.48 -3.59 21.72
CA SER A 97 2.29 -4.62 22.38
C SER A 97 3.40 -5.18 21.49
N LYS A 98 3.12 -5.38 20.20
CA LYS A 98 4.04 -6.04 19.26
C LYS A 98 5.14 -5.12 18.74
N PHE A 99 4.84 -3.83 18.55
CA PHE A 99 5.74 -2.86 17.91
C PHE A 99 6.23 -1.79 18.90
N ALA A 100 6.58 -2.22 20.11
CA ALA A 100 7.21 -1.39 21.11
C ALA A 100 8.63 -0.97 20.67
N THR A 101 8.97 0.29 20.93
CA THR A 101 10.29 0.89 20.63
C THR A 101 11.24 0.74 21.82
N ALA A 102 12.54 0.92 21.58
CA ALA A 102 13.52 1.02 22.65
C ALA A 102 13.41 2.35 23.40
N GLU A 103 14.05 2.42 24.58
CA GLU A 103 14.22 3.64 25.36
C GLU A 103 15.71 3.79 25.70
N PRO A 104 16.40 4.84 25.21
CA PRO A 104 15.87 5.97 24.44
C PRO A 104 15.44 5.60 23.01
N LEU A 105 14.49 6.36 22.44
CA LEU A 105 13.88 6.06 21.14
C LEU A 105 14.91 5.97 20.00
N VAL A 106 15.95 6.80 20.04
CA VAL A 106 17.04 6.84 19.05
C VAL A 106 17.76 5.49 18.87
N ASP A 107 17.76 4.64 19.90
CA ASP A 107 18.40 3.32 19.89
C ASP A 107 17.53 2.24 19.21
N THR A 108 16.31 2.59 18.80
CA THR A 108 15.43 1.66 18.10
C THR A 108 15.99 1.32 16.72
N ASP A 109 16.02 0.03 16.38
CA ASP A 109 16.38 -0.44 15.05
C ASP A 109 15.31 -0.04 14.02
N LEU A 110 15.60 1.03 13.28
CA LEU A 110 14.73 1.54 12.23
C LEU A 110 14.50 0.50 11.13
N GLN A 111 15.50 -0.31 10.77
CA GLN A 111 15.37 -1.29 9.68
C GLN A 111 14.35 -2.37 10.03
N THR A 112 14.38 -2.89 11.26
CA THR A 112 13.37 -3.84 11.74
C THR A 112 11.95 -3.27 11.64
N PHE A 113 11.74 -1.99 11.96
CA PHE A 113 10.44 -1.33 11.81
C PHE A 113 10.05 -1.10 10.34
N GLN A 114 11.02 -0.79 9.48
CA GLN A 114 10.83 -0.68 8.03
C GLN A 114 10.40 -2.03 7.43
N ASP A 115 11.07 -3.12 7.80
CA ASP A 115 10.79 -4.48 7.33
C ASP A 115 9.41 -4.95 7.79
N ASN A 116 9.06 -4.68 9.05
CA ASN A 116 7.71 -4.90 9.58
C ASN A 116 6.66 -4.09 8.81
N LEU A 117 6.94 -2.83 8.50
CA LEU A 117 6.04 -2.00 7.71
C LEU A 117 5.88 -2.53 6.28
N ASN A 118 6.96 -2.98 5.63
CA ASN A 118 6.93 -3.54 4.28
C ASN A 118 6.01 -4.75 4.18
N VAL A 119 6.11 -5.70 5.13
CA VAL A 119 5.21 -6.87 5.12
C VAL A 119 3.75 -6.47 5.30
N TYR A 120 3.45 -5.46 6.13
CA TYR A 120 2.09 -4.94 6.29
C TYR A 120 1.56 -4.20 5.05
N LEU A 121 2.40 -3.43 4.36
CA LEU A 121 2.04 -2.75 3.11
C LEU A 121 1.79 -3.77 1.99
N ALA A 122 2.65 -4.79 1.88
CA ALA A 122 2.48 -5.88 0.92
C ALA A 122 1.20 -6.66 1.17
N THR A 123 0.92 -7.05 2.43
CA THR A 123 -0.32 -7.73 2.78
C THR A 123 -1.56 -6.85 2.54
N GLU A 124 -1.52 -5.55 2.83
CA GLU A 124 -2.63 -4.64 2.51
C GLU A 124 -2.90 -4.58 1.00
N ALA A 125 -1.85 -4.48 0.18
CA ALA A 125 -1.99 -4.48 -1.27
C ALA A 125 -2.65 -5.77 -1.78
N GLY A 126 -2.21 -6.92 -1.26
CA GLY A 126 -2.83 -8.21 -1.55
C GLY A 126 -4.30 -8.26 -1.15
N ILE A 127 -4.64 -7.87 0.08
CA ILE A 127 -6.02 -7.83 0.58
C ILE A 127 -6.89 -6.95 -0.33
N ARG A 128 -6.40 -5.78 -0.72
CA ARG A 128 -7.14 -4.84 -1.58
C ARG A 128 -7.32 -5.37 -2.99
N SER A 129 -6.33 -6.07 -3.54
CA SER A 129 -6.40 -6.67 -4.88
C SER A 129 -7.53 -7.71 -5.00
N VAL A 130 -7.98 -8.29 -3.88
CA VAL A 130 -9.12 -9.23 -3.83
C VAL A 130 -10.38 -8.63 -3.20
N GLY A 131 -10.41 -7.32 -2.91
CA GLY A 131 -11.55 -6.65 -2.29
C GLY A 131 -11.80 -7.03 -0.83
N GLY A 132 -10.77 -7.47 -0.10
CA GLY A 132 -10.87 -7.93 1.28
C GLY A 132 -11.04 -6.84 2.34
N SER A 133 -11.28 -7.27 3.59
CA SER A 133 -11.48 -6.39 4.75
C SER A 133 -10.19 -5.66 5.17
N LEU A 134 -10.30 -4.38 5.53
CA LEU A 134 -9.17 -3.50 5.79
C LEU A 134 -8.85 -3.28 7.28
N ALA A 135 -9.11 -4.26 8.14
CA ALA A 135 -8.72 -4.20 9.55
C ALA A 135 -7.20 -4.00 9.75
N ILE A 136 -6.39 -4.42 8.76
CA ILE A 136 -4.93 -4.25 8.71
C ILE A 136 -4.48 -2.77 8.81
N LYS A 137 -5.37 -1.81 8.50
CA LYS A 137 -5.03 -0.38 8.50
C LYS A 137 -4.53 0.12 9.84
N VAL A 138 -5.07 -0.38 10.96
CA VAL A 138 -4.69 0.10 12.30
C VAL A 138 -3.23 -0.24 12.62
N PRO A 139 -2.81 -1.53 12.63
CA PRO A 139 -1.39 -1.87 12.83
C PRO A 139 -0.46 -1.24 11.79
N LYS A 140 -0.89 -1.14 10.53
CA LYS A 140 -0.10 -0.51 9.47
C LYS A 140 0.18 0.97 9.76
N PHE A 141 -0.86 1.76 10.05
CA PHE A 141 -0.67 3.18 10.39
C PHE A 141 0.13 3.35 11.69
N PHE A 142 -0.01 2.41 12.63
CA PHE A 142 0.80 2.42 13.84
C PHE A 142 2.28 2.20 13.52
N LEU A 143 2.63 1.21 12.70
CA LEU A 143 3.99 1.01 12.22
C LEU A 143 4.54 2.22 11.47
N GLN A 144 3.74 2.84 10.59
CA GLN A 144 4.13 4.09 9.92
C GLN A 144 4.45 5.20 10.94
N MET A 145 3.59 5.35 11.96
CA MET A 145 3.80 6.33 13.04
C MET A 145 5.10 6.05 13.80
N GLN A 146 5.35 4.79 14.18
CA GLN A 146 6.58 4.40 14.87
C GLN A 146 7.82 4.66 14.01
N VAL A 147 7.80 4.29 12.73
CA VAL A 147 8.87 4.61 11.77
C VAL A 147 9.16 6.11 11.75
N SER A 148 8.12 6.94 11.64
CA SER A 148 8.26 8.40 11.62
C SER A 148 8.86 8.95 12.92
N ARG A 149 8.43 8.41 14.08
CA ARG A 149 9.00 8.75 15.40
C ARG A 149 10.48 8.40 15.49
N ILE A 150 10.85 7.17 15.10
CA ILE A 150 12.23 6.69 15.13
C ILE A 150 13.12 7.54 14.21
N GLN A 151 12.66 7.78 12.98
CA GLN A 151 13.34 8.65 12.01
C GLN A 151 13.57 10.06 12.58
N THR A 152 12.57 10.63 13.25
CA THR A 152 12.67 11.94 13.90
C THR A 152 13.71 11.93 15.03
N ALA A 153 13.67 10.93 15.92
CA ALA A 153 14.63 10.79 17.01
C ALA A 153 16.07 10.56 16.52
N GLN A 154 16.24 9.88 15.38
CA GLN A 154 17.52 9.67 14.70
C GLN A 154 17.96 10.87 13.83
N GLY A 155 17.26 12.00 13.89
CA GLY A 155 17.64 13.24 13.21
C GLY A 155 17.26 13.32 11.73
N ASN A 156 16.42 12.40 11.23
CA ASN A 156 15.99 12.30 9.83
C ASN A 156 14.45 12.36 9.68
N PRO A 157 13.76 13.38 10.21
CA PRO A 157 12.29 13.44 10.15
C PRO A 157 11.79 13.42 8.69
N PRO A 158 10.68 12.72 8.39
CA PRO A 158 10.10 12.72 7.04
C PRO A 158 9.75 14.14 6.58
N ALA A 159 9.92 14.43 5.28
CA ALA A 159 9.52 15.73 4.72
C ALA A 159 8.04 15.78 4.33
N ALA A 160 7.49 14.66 3.84
CA ALA A 160 6.12 14.60 3.36
C ALA A 160 5.11 14.71 4.51
N ALA A 161 4.14 15.62 4.41
CA ALA A 161 3.14 15.84 5.45
C ALA A 161 2.37 14.55 5.83
N GLY A 162 2.08 13.70 4.85
CA GLY A 162 1.42 12.40 5.07
C GLY A 162 2.25 11.37 5.84
N GLN A 163 3.54 11.63 6.07
CA GLN A 163 4.46 10.77 6.80
C GLN A 163 4.89 11.37 8.16
N GLN A 164 4.37 12.55 8.52
CA GLN A 164 4.67 13.17 9.81
C GLN A 164 3.97 12.43 10.96
N VAL A 165 4.60 12.41 12.13
CA VAL A 165 4.10 11.71 13.33
C VAL A 165 2.66 12.09 13.67
N ASP A 166 2.34 13.39 13.66
CA ASP A 166 0.98 13.88 13.96
C ASP A 166 -0.07 13.39 12.95
N HIS A 167 0.26 13.44 11.66
CA HIS A 167 -0.65 12.94 10.62
C HIS A 167 -0.92 11.44 10.84
N LEU A 168 0.13 10.67 11.11
CA LEU A 168 0.04 9.23 11.28
C LEU A 168 -0.67 8.86 12.58
N ARG A 169 -0.46 9.59 13.68
CA ARG A 169 -1.26 9.48 14.92
C ARG A 169 -2.74 9.63 14.60
N ASP A 170 -3.12 10.66 13.86
CA ASP A 170 -4.52 10.92 13.51
C ASP A 170 -5.09 9.80 12.62
N LYS A 171 -4.26 9.20 11.76
CA LYS A 171 -4.65 8.01 10.99
C LYS A 171 -4.86 6.80 11.90
N VAL A 172 -3.99 6.56 12.88
CA VAL A 172 -4.18 5.47 13.85
C VAL A 172 -5.48 5.66 14.62
N THR A 173 -5.65 6.80 15.30
CA THR A 173 -6.81 7.05 16.16
C THR A 173 -8.13 7.05 15.39
N LYS A 174 -8.15 7.59 14.16
CA LYS A 174 -9.33 7.54 13.29
C LYS A 174 -9.73 6.13 12.88
N ASN A 175 -8.77 5.26 12.54
CA ASN A 175 -9.09 3.89 12.12
C ASN A 175 -9.32 2.97 13.34
N ALA A 176 -8.89 3.38 14.52
CA ALA A 176 -9.08 2.70 15.80
C ALA A 176 -10.21 3.29 16.66
N ALA A 177 -11.14 4.07 16.08
CA ALA A 177 -12.13 4.83 16.83
C ALA A 177 -13.07 3.98 17.72
N GLY A 178 -13.17 2.67 17.49
CA GLY A 178 -13.93 1.73 18.32
C GLY A 178 -13.15 1.16 19.52
N GLU A 179 -11.86 1.46 19.65
CA GLU A 179 -11.01 1.00 20.74
C GLU A 179 -11.27 1.78 22.03
N SER A 180 -10.76 1.23 23.15
CA SER A 180 -10.84 1.94 24.42
C SER A 180 -10.08 3.27 24.39
N LYS A 181 -10.61 4.27 25.10
CA LYS A 181 -9.95 5.58 25.22
C LYS A 181 -8.53 5.46 25.80
N ALA A 182 -8.28 4.51 26.70
CA ALA A 182 -6.95 4.27 27.24
C ALA A 182 -5.93 3.89 26.15
N LEU A 183 -6.30 3.04 25.19
CA LEU A 183 -5.41 2.68 24.08
C LEU A 183 -5.18 3.87 23.13
N LEU A 184 -6.20 4.67 22.86
CA LEU A 184 -6.07 5.88 22.04
C LEU A 184 -5.18 6.95 22.71
N ASP A 185 -5.27 7.07 24.03
CA ASP A 185 -4.44 7.97 24.81
C ASP A 185 -2.97 7.50 24.82
N GLN A 186 -2.72 6.18 24.86
CA GLN A 186 -1.37 5.63 24.69
C GLN A 186 -0.77 5.99 23.33
N VAL A 187 -1.54 5.88 22.23
CA VAL A 187 -1.08 6.30 20.90
C VAL A 187 -0.72 7.78 20.88
N THR A 188 -1.54 8.62 21.51
CA THR A 188 -1.31 10.06 21.58
C THR A 188 -0.05 10.38 22.39
N ALA A 189 0.16 9.69 23.51
CA ALA A 189 1.36 9.83 24.34
C ALA A 189 2.63 9.40 23.59
N LEU A 190 2.59 8.26 22.90
CA LEU A 190 3.71 7.80 22.07
C LEU A 190 4.03 8.82 20.98
N ALA A 191 3.03 9.32 20.26
CA ALA A 191 3.24 10.32 19.20
C ALA A 191 3.94 11.60 19.68
N ALA A 192 3.82 11.96 20.96
CA ALA A 192 4.52 13.11 21.55
C ALA A 192 5.99 12.82 21.91
N GLN A 193 6.39 11.55 22.00
CA GLN A 193 7.74 11.11 22.31
C GLN A 193 8.53 10.91 21.01
N VAL A 194 9.26 11.94 20.57
CA VAL A 194 10.04 11.94 19.32
C VAL A 194 11.54 12.16 19.55
N GLN A 195 11.98 12.00 20.80
CA GLN A 195 13.37 12.14 21.25
C GLN A 195 13.85 10.82 21.83
#